data_AF-A0A645F2F3-F1
#
_entry.id   AF-A0A645F2F3-F1
#
_cell.length_a   1.000
_cell.length_b   1.000
_cell.length_c   1.000
_cell.angle_alpha   90.00
_cell.angle_beta   90.00
_cell.angle_gamma   90.00
#
_symmetry.space_group_name_H-M   'P 1'
#
loop_
_entity.id
_entity.type
_entity.pdbx_description
1 polymer ?
#
loop_
_entity_poly.entity_id
_entity_poly.type
_entity_poly.pdbx_seq_one_letter_code
_entity_poly.pdbx_strand_id
1 'polypeptide(L)'
;MKWAESAIHDLKSYNSYIRSLDNLKERLIMLEKRFESARTASISSAPMHGGGNRYEDAMIDIIVEKENLKLSIDIENRKVKLIERGLSALTEEGKYILSTFYISRPKNHIDVICEKLNMEKTTVYRVKDAALRQFTLEEYGIDI
;
A
#
# COMPACT_ATOMS: atom_id res chain seq x y z
N MET A 1 -5.63 -20.24 9.14
CA MET A 1 -5.45 -18.76 9.18
C MET A 1 -6.63 -18.15 9.90
N LYS A 2 -6.42 -17.07 10.65
CA LYS A 2 -7.50 -16.31 11.28
C LYS A 2 -7.81 -15.09 10.40
N TRP A 3 -8.70 -15.27 9.41
CA TRP A 3 -8.94 -14.28 8.35
C TRP A 3 -9.42 -12.92 8.89
N ALA A 4 -10.19 -12.91 9.97
CA ALA A 4 -10.58 -11.69 10.66
C ALA A 4 -9.38 -10.87 11.18
N GLU A 5 -8.36 -11.55 11.72
CA GLU A 5 -7.15 -10.88 12.20
C GLU A 5 -6.32 -10.33 11.03
N SER A 6 -6.28 -11.06 9.91
CA SER A 6 -5.63 -10.62 8.67
C SER A 6 -6.31 -9.38 8.07
N ALA A 7 -7.64 -9.39 7.95
CA ALA A 7 -8.42 -8.24 7.49
C ALA A 7 -8.20 -6.99 8.37
N ILE A 8 -8.18 -7.16 9.69
CA ILE A 8 -7.86 -6.05 10.62
C ILE A 8 -6.42 -5.56 10.41
N HIS A 9 -5.47 -6.46 10.16
CA HIS A 9 -4.09 -6.08 9.87
C HIS A 9 -4.02 -5.25 8.60
N ASP A 10 -4.68 -5.65 7.52
CA ASP A 10 -4.65 -4.94 6.24
C ASP A 10 -5.28 -3.55 6.35
N LEU A 11 -6.42 -3.43 7.02
CA LEU A 11 -7.03 -2.13 7.31
C LEU A 11 -6.08 -1.21 8.09
N LYS A 12 -5.37 -1.72 9.10
CA LYS A 12 -4.38 -0.93 9.87
C LYS A 12 -3.16 -0.54 9.03
N SER A 13 -2.75 -1.41 8.12
CA SER A 13 -1.58 -1.22 7.25
C SER A 13 -1.89 -0.38 6.01
N TYR A 14 -3.16 -0.13 5.70
CA TYR A 14 -3.61 0.60 4.50
C TYR A 14 -2.84 1.90 4.23
N ASN A 15 -2.78 2.79 5.23
CA ASN A 15 -2.05 4.06 5.11
C ASN A 15 -0.53 3.85 4.93
N SER A 16 0.03 2.75 5.46
CA SER A 16 1.44 2.40 5.26
C SER A 16 1.69 1.92 3.83
N TYR A 17 0.78 1.12 3.26
CA TYR A 17 0.88 0.66 1.87
C TYR A 17 0.81 1.83 0.89
N ILE A 18 -0.08 2.81 1.12
CA ILE A 18 -0.13 4.03 0.31
C ILE A 18 1.19 4.79 0.35
N ARG A 19 1.74 5.05 1.56
CA ARG A 19 3.03 5.73 1.70
C ARG A 19 4.19 4.92 1.09
N SER A 20 4.13 3.60 1.21
CA SER A 20 5.10 2.69 0.60
C SER A 20 5.10 2.85 -0.92
N LEU A 21 3.92 2.89 -1.55
CA LEU A 21 3.78 3.12 -2.99
C LEU A 21 4.41 4.45 -3.42
N ASP A 22 4.14 5.53 -2.69
CA ASP A 22 4.71 6.84 -3.00
C ASP A 22 6.24 6.82 -2.89
N ASN A 23 6.77 6.24 -1.82
CA ASN A 23 8.21 6.09 -1.61
C ASN A 23 8.88 5.22 -2.68
N LEU A 24 8.25 4.10 -3.07
CA LEU A 24 8.78 3.21 -4.11
C LEU A 24 8.79 3.88 -5.48
N LYS A 25 7.74 4.63 -5.82
CA LYS A 25 7.69 5.42 -7.05
C LYS A 25 8.77 6.50 -7.08
N GLU A 26 8.98 7.21 -5.97
CA GLU A 26 10.03 8.23 -5.87
C GLU A 26 11.42 7.60 -6.01
N ARG A 27 11.66 6.44 -5.38
CA ARG A 27 12.91 5.67 -5.55
C ARG A 27 13.15 5.27 -6.99
N LEU A 28 12.12 4.84 -7.72
CA LEU A 28 12.22 4.51 -9.13
C LEU A 28 12.59 5.74 -9.97
N ILE A 29 11.95 6.89 -9.74
CA ILE A 29 12.28 8.16 -10.41
C ILE A 29 13.74 8.57 -10.14
N MET A 30 14.19 8.46 -8.88
CA MET A 30 15.56 8.78 -8.49
C MET A 30 16.58 7.84 -9.14
N LEU A 31 16.27 6.56 -9.26
CA LEU A 31 17.12 5.57 -9.94
C LEU A 31 17.24 5.90 -11.44
N GLU A 32 16.14 6.22 -12.11
CA GLU A 32 16.11 6.57 -13.53
C GLU A 32 16.92 7.85 -13.81
N LYS A 33 16.77 8.89 -12.99
CA LYS A 33 17.58 10.12 -13.10
C LYS A 33 19.07 9.88 -12.92
N ARG A 34 19.46 9.05 -11.94
CA ARG A 34 20.87 8.67 -11.72
C ARG A 34 21.43 7.94 -12.94
N PHE A 35 20.65 7.04 -13.53
CA PHE A 35 21.05 6.28 -14.70
C PHE A 35 21.22 7.18 -15.94
N GLU A 36 20.32 8.13 -16.18
CA GLU A 36 20.43 9.10 -17.27
C GLU A 36 21.66 10.02 -17.11
N SER A 37 21.91 10.50 -15.90
CA SER A 37 23.09 11.32 -15.58
C SER A 37 24.40 10.56 -15.81
N ALA A 38 24.51 9.33 -15.29
CA ALA A 38 25.70 8.49 -15.46
C ALA A 38 25.99 8.18 -16.93
N ARG A 39 24.94 7.93 -17.74
CA ARG A 39 25.06 7.69 -19.18
C ARG A 39 25.55 8.92 -19.93
N THR A 40 25.03 10.09 -19.61
CA THR A 40 25.43 11.36 -20.24
C THR A 40 26.90 11.69 -19.92
N ALA A 41 27.32 11.49 -18.66
CA ALA A 41 28.72 11.67 -18.27
C ALA A 41 29.65 10.71 -19.02
N SER A 42 29.29 9.44 -19.14
CA SER A 42 30.07 8.43 -19.88
C SER A 42 30.20 8.71 -21.38
N ILE A 43 29.19 9.31 -22.02
CA ILE A 43 29.25 9.67 -23.45
C ILE A 43 30.21 10.85 -23.69
N SER A 44 30.32 11.76 -22.72
CA SER A 44 31.20 12.93 -22.81
C SER A 44 32.68 12.63 -22.58
N SER A 45 33.02 11.52 -21.91
CA SER A 45 34.39 11.06 -21.70
C SER A 45 34.91 10.24 -22.88
N ALA A 46 36.03 10.65 -23.49
CA ALA A 46 36.71 9.86 -24.53
C ALA A 46 37.07 8.45 -23.99
N PRO A 47 36.89 7.39 -24.80
CA PRO A 47 37.05 6.01 -24.32
C PRO A 47 38.51 5.73 -23.97
N MET A 48 38.80 5.58 -22.66
CA MET A 48 40.09 5.09 -22.21
C MET A 48 40.13 3.57 -22.42
N HIS A 49 41.04 3.12 -23.30
CA HIS A 49 41.29 1.72 -23.61
C HIS A 49 41.67 0.94 -22.32
N GLY A 50 40.87 -0.08 -21.98
CA GLY A 50 41.21 -1.11 -20.99
C GLY A 50 40.43 -1.02 -19.67
N GLY A 51 39.25 -1.63 -19.59
CA GLY A 51 38.49 -1.73 -18.34
C GLY A 51 37.03 -2.18 -18.49
N GLY A 52 36.75 -3.15 -19.37
CA GLY A 52 35.40 -3.49 -19.84
C GLY A 52 34.47 -4.24 -18.89
N ASN A 53 34.62 -4.15 -17.56
CA ASN A 53 33.75 -4.91 -16.63
C ASN A 53 32.87 -4.02 -15.76
N ARG A 54 33.44 -2.96 -15.15
CA ARG A 54 32.76 -2.20 -14.08
C ARG A 54 31.55 -1.40 -14.55
N TYR A 55 31.53 -0.96 -15.81
CA TYR A 55 30.41 -0.20 -16.37
C TYR A 55 29.23 -1.10 -16.73
N GLU A 56 29.49 -2.25 -17.36
CA GLU A 56 28.47 -3.24 -17.69
C GLU A 56 27.86 -3.84 -16.42
N ASP A 57 28.69 -4.18 -15.42
CA ASP A 57 28.24 -4.67 -14.11
C ASP A 57 27.30 -3.65 -13.42
N ALA A 58 27.69 -2.37 -13.39
CA ALA A 58 26.87 -1.30 -12.81
C ALA A 58 25.54 -1.08 -13.57
N MET A 59 25.54 -1.29 -14.89
CA MET A 59 24.32 -1.19 -15.70
C MET A 59 23.37 -2.37 -15.45
N ILE A 60 23.90 -3.58 -15.29
CA ILE A 60 23.14 -4.77 -14.90
C ILE A 60 22.50 -4.55 -13.52
N ASP A 61 23.25 -4.04 -12.54
CA ASP A 61 22.74 -3.77 -11.19
C ASP A 61 21.55 -2.79 -11.21
N ILE A 62 21.63 -1.73 -12.01
CA ILE A 62 20.54 -0.74 -12.15
C ILE A 62 19.30 -1.37 -12.78
N ILE A 63 19.46 -2.23 -13.78
CA ILE A 63 18.34 -2.95 -14.41
C ILE A 63 17.67 -3.86 -13.38
N VAL A 64 18.45 -4.61 -12.60
CA VAL A 64 17.93 -5.49 -11.55
C VAL A 64 17.20 -4.69 -10.48
N GLU A 65 17.77 -3.58 -10.00
CA GLU A 65 17.10 -2.73 -9.00
C GLU A 65 15.79 -2.15 -9.54
N LYS A 66 15.77 -1.71 -10.81
CA LYS A 66 14.56 -1.18 -11.45
C LYS A 66 13.45 -2.23 -11.53
N GLU A 67 13.74 -3.45 -11.95
CA GLU A 67 12.75 -4.52 -12.02
C GLU A 67 12.23 -4.91 -10.62
N ASN A 68 13.11 -4.95 -9.62
CA ASN A 68 12.72 -5.20 -8.22
C ASN A 68 11.80 -4.11 -7.66
N LEU A 69 12.08 -2.84 -7.97
CA LEU A 69 11.22 -1.71 -7.58
C LEU A 69 9.85 -1.79 -8.26
N LYS A 70 9.80 -2.09 -9.57
CA LYS A 70 8.53 -2.28 -10.29
C LYS A 70 7.69 -3.41 -9.70
N LEU A 71 8.30 -4.55 -9.40
CA LEU A 71 7.62 -5.68 -8.79
C LEU A 71 7.08 -5.30 -7.40
N SER A 72 7.88 -4.60 -6.60
CA SER A 72 7.45 -4.11 -5.28
C SER A 72 6.27 -3.15 -5.39
N ILE A 73 6.28 -2.23 -6.36
CA ILE A 73 5.15 -1.33 -6.65
C ILE A 73 3.90 -2.14 -7.02
N ASP A 74 4.01 -3.12 -7.90
CA ASP A 74 2.86 -3.94 -8.31
C ASP A 74 2.26 -4.72 -7.12
N ILE A 75 3.10 -5.33 -6.28
CA ILE A 75 2.64 -6.04 -5.07
C ILE A 75 1.91 -5.10 -4.12
N GLU A 76 2.52 -3.96 -3.77
CA GLU A 76 1.90 -2.99 -2.84
C GLU A 76 0.61 -2.40 -3.43
N ASN A 77 0.57 -2.16 -4.74
CA ASN A 77 -0.61 -1.64 -5.43
C ASN A 77 -1.76 -2.65 -5.42
N ARG A 78 -1.45 -3.94 -5.59
CA ARG A 78 -2.45 -5.01 -5.48
C ARG A 78 -3.02 -5.10 -4.06
N LYS A 79 -2.19 -4.97 -3.01
CA LYS A 79 -2.67 -4.92 -1.62
C LYS A 79 -3.63 -3.76 -1.40
N VAL A 80 -3.26 -2.55 -1.83
CA VAL A 80 -4.13 -1.37 -1.73
C VAL A 80 -5.46 -1.61 -2.44
N LYS A 81 -5.43 -2.13 -3.67
CA LYS A 81 -6.64 -2.42 -4.45
C LYS A 81 -7.56 -3.45 -3.79
N LEU A 82 -7.01 -4.47 -3.13
CA LEU A 82 -7.81 -5.47 -2.41
C LEU A 82 -8.55 -4.83 -1.24
N ILE A 83 -7.85 -4.00 -0.45
CA ILE A 83 -8.45 -3.25 0.66
C ILE A 83 -9.51 -2.26 0.15
N GLU A 84 -9.20 -1.49 -0.90
CA GLU A 84 -10.14 -0.54 -1.50
C GLU A 84 -11.40 -1.24 -2.01
N ARG A 85 -11.25 -2.39 -2.68
CA ARG A 85 -12.38 -3.22 -3.12
C ARG A 85 -13.23 -3.64 -1.92
N GLY A 86 -12.62 -4.20 -0.88
CA GLY A 86 -13.32 -4.60 0.33
C GLY A 86 -14.09 -3.45 0.98
N LEU A 87 -13.47 -2.27 1.08
CA LEU A 87 -14.10 -1.06 1.62
C LEU A 87 -15.23 -0.52 0.73
N SER A 88 -15.11 -0.66 -0.60
CA SER A 88 -16.09 -0.16 -1.57
C SER A 88 -17.38 -0.97 -1.59
N ALA A 89 -17.35 -2.22 -1.14
CA ALA A 89 -18.52 -3.08 -1.05
C ALA A 89 -19.39 -2.81 0.18
N LEU A 90 -18.86 -2.08 1.17
CA LEU A 90 -19.56 -1.77 2.42
C LEU A 90 -20.55 -0.62 2.24
N THR A 91 -21.53 -0.54 3.13
CA THR A 91 -22.34 0.68 3.27
C THR A 91 -21.47 1.85 3.75
N GLU A 92 -21.92 3.08 3.52
CA GLU A 92 -21.21 4.28 3.96
C GLU A 92 -20.99 4.28 5.49
N GLU A 93 -21.97 3.81 6.28
CA GLU A 93 -21.83 3.66 7.73
C GLU A 93 -20.78 2.61 8.08
N GLY A 94 -20.83 1.43 7.45
CA GLY A 94 -19.88 0.35 7.70
C GLY A 94 -18.45 0.76 7.34
N LYS A 95 -18.28 1.41 6.19
CA LYS A 95 -17.01 1.96 5.73
C LYS A 95 -16.49 3.03 6.68
N TYR A 96 -17.33 3.96 7.12
CA TYR A 96 -16.96 4.99 8.08
C TYR A 96 -16.52 4.38 9.42
N ILE A 97 -17.30 3.45 9.95
CA ILE A 97 -17.00 2.74 11.20
C ILE A 97 -15.67 2.00 11.09
N LEU A 98 -15.45 1.15 10.07
CA LEU A 98 -14.18 0.43 9.94
C LEU A 98 -12.99 1.37 9.74
N SER A 99 -13.16 2.43 8.95
CA SER A 99 -12.12 3.44 8.75
C SER A 99 -11.73 4.12 10.06
N THR A 100 -12.71 4.49 10.89
CA THR A 100 -12.48 5.12 12.20
C THR A 100 -11.95 4.13 13.25
N PHE A 101 -12.27 2.83 13.15
CA PHE A 101 -11.72 1.81 14.05
C PHE A 101 -10.27 1.43 13.74
N TYR A 102 -9.93 1.27 12.45
CA TYR A 102 -8.71 0.58 12.04
C TYR A 102 -7.76 1.41 11.18
N ILE A 103 -8.24 2.35 10.37
CA ILE A 103 -7.40 3.14 9.45
C ILE A 103 -6.93 4.44 10.10
N SER A 104 -7.88 5.23 10.60
CA SER A 104 -7.66 6.57 11.15
C SER A 104 -8.41 6.67 12.48
N ARG A 105 -7.81 6.12 13.53
CA ARG A 105 -8.42 6.01 14.86
C ARG A 105 -8.12 7.23 15.74
N PRO A 106 -9.08 8.17 15.92
CA PRO A 106 -8.89 9.26 16.87
C PRO A 106 -9.01 8.77 18.31
N LYS A 107 -8.56 9.61 19.25
CA LYS A 107 -8.94 9.45 20.67
C LYS A 107 -10.47 9.53 20.76
N ASN A 108 -11.08 8.65 21.56
CA ASN A 108 -12.54 8.54 21.70
C ASN A 108 -13.29 8.22 20.38
N HIS A 109 -12.67 7.48 19.46
CA HIS A 109 -13.27 7.01 18.20
C HIS A 109 -14.72 6.50 18.30
N ILE A 110 -15.11 5.83 19.39
CA ILE A 110 -16.50 5.38 19.57
C ILE A 110 -17.47 6.56 19.69
N ASP A 111 -17.14 7.54 20.54
CA ASP A 111 -18.01 8.69 20.77
C ASP A 111 -18.13 9.54 19.50
N VAL A 112 -17.03 9.70 18.75
CA VAL A 112 -17.02 10.36 17.43
C VAL A 112 -17.96 9.66 16.44
N ILE A 113 -17.96 8.32 16.41
CA ILE A 113 -18.87 7.55 15.56
C ILE A 113 -20.31 7.72 16.02
N CYS A 114 -20.56 7.60 17.32
CA CYS A 114 -21.89 7.73 17.91
C CYS A 114 -22.51 9.09 17.59
N GLU A 115 -21.75 10.17 17.77
CA GLU A 115 -22.18 11.54 17.44
C GLU A 115 -22.44 11.70 15.94
N LYS A 116 -21.52 11.26 15.08
CA LYS A 116 -21.64 11.47 13.63
C LYS A 116 -22.77 10.66 13.00
N LEU A 117 -22.97 9.41 13.44
CA LEU A 117 -23.99 8.51 12.88
C LEU A 117 -25.30 8.51 13.68
N ASN A 118 -25.37 9.24 14.79
CA ASN A 118 -26.49 9.21 15.74
C ASN A 118 -26.84 7.77 16.18
N MET A 119 -25.81 6.99 16.53
CA MET A 119 -25.94 5.56 16.87
C MET A 119 -25.51 5.30 18.31
N GLU A 120 -26.20 4.38 18.98
CA GLU A 120 -25.75 3.84 20.27
C GLU A 120 -24.49 2.99 20.12
N LYS A 121 -23.66 2.94 21.17
CA LYS A 121 -22.40 2.16 21.20
C LYS A 121 -22.60 0.69 20.83
N THR A 122 -23.67 0.07 21.32
CA THR A 122 -24.05 -1.31 21.02
C THR A 122 -24.31 -1.52 19.53
N THR A 123 -25.02 -0.58 18.90
CA THR A 123 -25.28 -0.59 17.45
C THR A 123 -23.99 -0.41 16.66
N VAL A 124 -23.08 0.47 17.08
CA VAL A 124 -21.77 0.66 16.43
C VAL A 124 -20.97 -0.64 16.39
N TYR A 125 -20.88 -1.39 17.50
CA TYR A 125 -20.17 -2.67 17.51
C TYR A 125 -20.82 -3.72 16.61
N ARG A 126 -22.16 -3.79 16.59
CA ARG A 126 -22.89 -4.71 15.71
C ARG A 126 -22.63 -4.40 14.23
N VAL A 127 -22.68 -3.13 13.84
CA VAL A 127 -22.39 -2.70 12.46
C VAL A 127 -20.92 -2.93 12.13
N LYS A 128 -20.00 -2.66 13.05
CA LYS A 128 -18.57 -2.95 12.89
C LYS A 128 -18.32 -4.43 12.61
N ASP A 129 -18.95 -5.33 13.37
CA ASP A 129 -18.79 -6.78 13.19
C ASP A 129 -19.36 -7.25 11.86
N ALA A 130 -20.55 -6.78 11.46
CA ALA A 130 -21.14 -7.09 10.16
C ALA A 130 -20.28 -6.57 9.00
N ALA A 131 -19.82 -5.31 9.10
CA ALA A 131 -18.96 -4.70 8.10
C ALA A 131 -17.61 -5.43 7.99
N LEU A 132 -17.04 -5.89 9.10
CA LEU A 132 -15.78 -6.64 9.07
C LEU A 132 -15.93 -8.01 8.40
N ARG A 133 -17.04 -8.72 8.63
CA ARG A 133 -17.34 -9.97 7.92
C ARG A 133 -17.46 -9.73 6.42
N GLN A 134 -18.28 -8.74 6.03
CA GLN A 134 -18.46 -8.38 4.62
C GLN A 134 -17.14 -7.96 3.98
N PHE A 135 -16.35 -7.14 4.65
CA PHE A 135 -15.02 -6.74 4.19
C PHE A 135 -14.10 -7.95 3.96
N THR A 136 -14.07 -8.89 4.92
CA THR A 136 -13.24 -10.11 4.83
C THR A 136 -13.67 -10.98 3.64
N LEU A 137 -14.98 -11.12 3.42
CA LEU A 137 -15.54 -11.84 2.28
C LEU A 137 -15.11 -11.22 0.94
N GLU A 138 -15.15 -9.89 0.84
CA GLU A 138 -14.84 -9.17 -0.40
C GLU A 138 -13.32 -9.07 -0.68
N GLU A 139 -12.51 -9.00 0.38
CA GLU A 139 -11.06 -8.98 0.26
C GLU A 139 -10.50 -10.38 -0.06
N TYR A 140 -10.89 -11.40 0.71
CA TYR A 140 -10.31 -12.75 0.67
C TYR A 140 -11.16 -13.79 -0.06
N GLY A 141 -12.45 -13.52 -0.31
CA GLY A 141 -13.39 -14.52 -0.84
C GLY A 141 -13.83 -15.55 0.19
N ILE A 142 -13.68 -15.27 1.50
CA ILE A 142 -13.93 -16.22 2.59
C ILE A 142 -14.84 -15.58 3.64
N ASP A 143 -15.87 -16.31 4.05
CA ASP A 143 -16.80 -15.91 5.12
C ASP A 143 -16.30 -16.35 6.52
N ILE A 144 -16.55 -15.54 7.56
CA ILE A 144 -16.02 -15.69 8.93
C ILE A 144 -17.04 -15.42 10.04
#